data_AF-A0A0G4GL33-F1
#
_entry.id   AF-A0A0G4GL33-F1
#
_cell.length_a   1.000
_cell.length_b   1.000
_cell.length_c   1.000
_cell.angle_alpha   90.00
_cell.angle_beta   90.00
_cell.angle_gamma   90.00
#
_symmetry.space_group_name_H-M   'P 1'
#
loop_
_entity.id
_entity.type
_entity.pdbx_description
1 polymer ?
#
loop_
_entity_poly.entity_id
_entity_poly.type
_entity_poly.pdbx_seq_one_letter_code
_entity_poly.pdbx_strand_id
1 'polypeptide(L)'
;MAQSSSAASQAPPHATLPHGCKGLDDVDIVPDEGVSALSRQLLEGCIRHTFTEVSQVTQLIGQGADPRALGGLRVSRVPPYARYSCLSFAIDSPANGLFLYAYGPFPAQVPLFLPQWSSRELQRDIINALIDGGADINDGDGSERPIKIAIRAGNLTAVEALLERQANVRGFTVMQLPYVSEAAAALTCQYEDALMSVYRRLIQHDSTLAAERTFGSCLVHSAAVKSARFSQQFIDQYLTLITSHGADMTATDTDGSTPLHWAAKAGSPCVADWLCRQLTVNDVNRGMPNYWGPQPHRTAPLAVAAEALYDIIQVQRQGEWDARRIREHRTTIRVLLRGGAAPCIARMPTATDMQRRRRQLVLAEYATVLGELSDVVMSAINGALAPQRDHSMLLARLLPLAPHHDGAHPHPSPSNMAFGPHEAEAIGWKIGAFLHEPPAAVAAIDQYLIGESVLRRRVRAAVGHFVKSAATQTSSNREVVGGTRYEQQGDKRVKVTVPPLQCFAFRGSGGQGVLKGVREVVHWARLDEVSHGGVGVVKGFNEHLGDQDCQFSWQQLGRIDKGTGLFVPLGID
;
A
#
# COMPACT_ATOMS: atom_id res chain seq x y z
N MET A 1 -51.77 45.19 20.92
CA MET A 1 -50.71 44.65 21.80
C MET A 1 -49.61 44.13 20.91
N ALA A 2 -48.53 44.90 20.79
CA ALA A 2 -47.32 44.49 20.08
C ALA A 2 -46.39 43.80 21.10
N GLN A 3 -45.83 42.65 20.75
CA GLN A 3 -44.67 42.09 21.44
C GLN A 3 -43.60 41.73 20.40
N SER A 4 -42.41 42.27 20.66
CA SER A 4 -41.18 42.18 19.89
C SER A 4 -40.56 40.79 19.97
N SER A 5 -40.18 40.20 18.84
CA SER A 5 -39.25 39.06 18.82
C SER A 5 -37.81 39.58 18.81
N SER A 6 -37.08 39.27 19.88
CA SER A 6 -35.64 39.51 20.02
C SER A 6 -34.87 38.60 19.06
N ALA A 7 -34.09 39.21 18.15
CA ALA A 7 -33.11 38.52 17.32
C ALA A 7 -31.82 38.32 18.13
N ALA A 8 -31.66 37.15 18.72
CA ALA A 8 -30.38 36.72 19.28
C ALA A 8 -29.48 36.23 18.14
N SER A 9 -28.38 36.95 17.92
CA SER A 9 -27.27 36.60 17.05
C SER A 9 -26.74 35.21 17.41
N GLN A 10 -26.91 34.24 16.52
CA GLN A 10 -26.26 32.93 16.63
C GLN A 10 -24.83 33.09 16.14
N ALA A 11 -23.87 33.01 17.06
CA ALA A 11 -22.47 32.77 16.72
C ALA A 11 -22.34 31.47 15.91
N PRO A 12 -21.44 31.40 14.92
CA PRO A 12 -21.27 30.20 14.11
C PRO A 12 -20.80 29.03 15.00
N PRO A 13 -21.20 27.79 14.68
CA PRO A 13 -20.88 26.63 15.50
C PRO A 13 -19.36 26.44 15.56
N HIS A 14 -18.82 26.33 16.78
CA HIS A 14 -17.43 25.95 17.00
C HIS A 14 -17.12 24.67 16.21
N ALA A 15 -16.23 24.77 15.23
CA ALA A 15 -15.72 23.60 14.52
C ALA A 15 -15.19 22.61 15.54
N THR A 16 -15.77 21.40 15.57
CA THR A 16 -15.37 20.37 16.54
C THR A 16 -13.93 19.98 16.25
N LEU A 17 -13.02 20.33 17.16
CA LEU A 17 -11.59 20.07 17.01
C LEU A 17 -11.34 18.55 16.86
N PRO A 18 -10.42 18.14 15.97
CA PRO A 18 -10.04 16.74 15.88
C PRO A 18 -9.52 16.21 17.21
N HIS A 19 -9.87 14.97 17.55
CA HIS A 19 -9.47 14.34 18.81
C HIS A 19 -7.94 14.38 18.99
N GLY A 20 -7.46 14.83 20.16
CA GLY A 20 -6.03 14.95 20.47
C GLY A 20 -5.35 16.22 19.96
N CYS A 21 -6.06 17.10 19.24
CA CYS A 21 -5.57 18.41 18.79
C CYS A 21 -6.05 19.52 19.73
N LYS A 22 -5.28 20.62 19.78
CA LYS A 22 -5.69 21.85 20.47
C LYS A 22 -5.89 22.98 19.47
N GLY A 23 -6.88 23.83 19.74
CA GLY A 23 -6.98 25.13 19.11
C GLY A 23 -5.97 26.11 19.71
N LEU A 24 -5.72 27.22 19.02
CA LEU A 24 -4.80 28.27 19.49
C LEU A 24 -5.22 28.91 20.82
N ASP A 25 -6.50 28.86 21.17
CA ASP A 25 -6.99 29.44 22.44
C ASP A 25 -6.59 28.61 23.67
N ASP A 26 -6.16 27.37 23.47
CA ASP A 26 -5.70 26.45 24.52
C ASP A 26 -4.17 26.37 24.62
N VAL A 27 -3.45 27.30 23.98
CA VAL A 27 -2.00 27.30 23.79
C VAL A 27 -1.41 28.66 24.12
N ASP A 28 -0.34 28.68 24.91
CA ASP A 28 0.43 29.89 25.17
C ASP A 28 1.36 30.15 23.97
N ILE A 29 1.21 31.32 23.35
CA ILE A 29 2.21 31.88 22.43
C ILE A 29 3.22 32.62 23.29
N VAL A 30 4.47 32.18 23.28
CA VAL A 30 5.54 32.71 24.13
C VAL A 30 6.62 33.33 23.25
N PRO A 31 6.61 34.67 23.08
CA PRO A 31 7.67 35.37 22.37
C PRO A 31 9.00 35.25 23.10
N ASP A 32 10.10 35.30 22.36
CA ASP A 32 11.45 35.25 22.90
C ASP A 32 11.76 36.48 23.77
N GLU A 33 12.78 36.35 24.62
CA GLU A 33 13.24 37.46 25.45
C GLU A 33 13.73 38.61 24.56
N GLY A 34 13.29 39.84 24.83
CA GLY A 34 13.63 41.02 24.04
C GLY A 34 12.66 41.34 22.89
N VAL A 35 11.65 40.51 22.61
CA VAL A 35 10.62 40.83 21.61
C VAL A 35 9.77 42.02 22.06
N SER A 36 9.74 43.09 21.26
CA SER A 36 8.97 44.32 21.53
C SER A 36 7.45 44.07 21.54
N ALA A 37 6.67 45.00 22.09
CA ALA A 37 5.20 44.90 22.08
C ALA A 37 4.62 44.89 20.65
N LEU A 38 5.18 45.69 19.74
CA LEU A 38 4.78 45.73 18.33
C LEU A 38 5.17 44.43 17.60
N SER A 39 6.37 43.90 17.86
CA SER A 39 6.81 42.61 17.32
C SER A 39 5.96 41.45 17.84
N ARG A 40 5.54 41.49 19.11
CA ARG A 40 4.60 40.51 19.69
C ARG A 40 3.25 40.58 18.98
N GLN A 41 2.73 41.79 18.74
CA GLN A 41 1.48 41.96 18.00
C GLN A 41 1.59 41.41 16.56
N LEU A 42 2.72 41.64 15.89
CA LEU A 42 2.99 41.06 14.57
C LEU A 42 3.01 39.53 14.61
N LEU A 43 3.75 38.95 15.56
CA LEU A 43 3.89 37.51 15.74
C LEU A 43 2.53 36.83 16.04
N GLU A 44 1.76 37.38 16.97
CA GLU A 44 0.44 36.87 17.34
C GLU A 44 -0.57 37.01 16.20
N GLY A 45 -0.51 38.12 15.46
CA GLY A 45 -1.35 38.31 14.28
C GLY A 45 -1.03 37.33 13.15
N CYS A 46 0.26 36.96 13.00
CA CYS A 46 0.69 35.95 12.04
C CYS A 46 0.16 34.56 12.41
N ILE A 47 0.26 34.09 13.66
CA ILE A 47 -0.19 32.73 13.99
C ILE A 47 -1.72 32.59 14.07
N ARG A 48 -2.41 33.66 14.51
CA ARG A 48 -3.87 33.69 14.60
C ARG A 48 -4.55 34.02 13.27
N HIS A 49 -3.78 34.33 12.23
CA HIS A 49 -4.25 34.76 10.91
C HIS A 49 -5.28 35.91 10.98
N THR A 50 -5.04 36.89 11.85
CA THR A 50 -5.99 37.98 12.13
C THR A 50 -5.91 39.16 11.16
N PHE A 51 -4.83 39.25 10.37
CA PHE A 51 -4.68 40.31 9.38
C PHE A 51 -5.66 40.11 8.22
N THR A 52 -6.43 41.15 7.90
CA THR A 52 -7.37 41.12 6.77
C THR A 52 -6.80 41.78 5.53
N GLU A 53 -5.78 42.63 5.72
CA GLU A 53 -5.11 43.38 4.66
C GLU A 53 -3.60 43.45 4.93
N VAL A 54 -2.82 43.47 3.85
CA VAL A 54 -1.36 43.55 3.87
C VAL A 54 -0.87 44.87 4.47
N SER A 55 -1.66 45.93 4.31
CA SER A 55 -1.41 47.26 4.86
C SER A 55 -1.15 47.22 6.37
N GLN A 56 -1.89 46.39 7.11
CA GLN A 56 -1.76 46.22 8.56
C GLN A 56 -0.37 45.69 8.95
N VAL A 57 0.15 44.72 8.20
CA VAL A 57 1.49 44.14 8.40
C VAL A 57 2.57 45.18 8.09
N THR A 58 2.47 45.84 6.93
CA THR A 58 3.45 46.88 6.54
C THR A 58 3.46 48.07 7.48
N GLN A 59 2.31 48.45 8.06
CA GLN A 59 2.21 49.52 9.03
C GLN A 59 2.88 49.15 10.35
N LEU A 60 2.67 47.93 10.87
CA LEU A 60 3.34 47.47 12.09
C LEU A 60 4.86 47.45 11.91
N ILE A 61 5.35 46.96 10.77
CA ILE A 61 6.79 46.95 10.45
C ILE A 61 7.32 48.39 10.36
N GLY A 62 6.59 49.29 9.68
CA GLY A 62 6.94 50.71 9.60
C GLY A 62 6.95 51.45 10.96
N GLN A 63 6.19 50.96 11.94
CA GLN A 63 6.18 51.45 13.32
C GLN A 63 7.30 50.87 14.19
N GLY A 64 8.11 49.94 13.65
CA GLY A 64 9.23 49.33 14.34
C GLY A 64 8.98 47.91 14.85
N ALA A 65 7.93 47.22 14.39
CA ALA A 65 7.80 45.78 14.61
C ALA A 65 8.90 45.04 13.84
N ASP A 66 9.65 44.19 14.53
CA ASP A 66 10.67 43.34 13.93
C ASP A 66 10.05 42.07 13.34
N PRO A 67 10.05 41.86 12.01
CA PRO A 67 9.52 40.65 11.39
C PRO A 67 10.42 39.42 11.60
N ARG A 68 11.63 39.58 12.18
CA ARG A 68 12.49 38.48 12.64
C ARG A 68 12.15 37.99 14.05
N ALA A 69 11.12 38.54 14.68
CA ALA A 69 10.70 38.10 16.00
C ALA A 69 10.37 36.59 16.00
N LEU A 70 10.85 35.92 17.04
CA LEU A 70 10.63 34.50 17.29
C LEU A 70 9.67 34.31 18.46
N GLY A 71 8.94 33.20 18.41
CA GLY A 71 8.25 32.69 19.58
C GLY A 71 8.03 31.19 19.52
N GLY A 72 7.71 30.61 20.67
CA GLY A 72 7.39 29.20 20.79
C GLY A 72 5.97 28.96 21.27
N LEU A 73 5.52 27.71 21.14
CA LEU A 73 4.16 27.28 21.50
C LEU A 73 4.24 26.24 22.61
N ARG A 74 3.49 26.46 23.69
CA ARG A 74 3.46 25.52 24.83
C ARG A 74 2.06 25.32 25.39
N VAL A 75 1.87 24.14 25.99
CA VAL A 75 0.61 23.75 26.66
C VAL A 75 0.80 23.66 28.18
N SER A 76 2.03 23.80 28.67
CA SER A 76 2.36 23.78 30.09
C SER A 76 3.44 24.82 30.40
N ARG A 77 3.86 24.91 31.67
CA ARG A 77 4.92 25.86 32.09
C ARG A 77 6.32 25.52 31.58
N VAL A 78 6.48 24.43 30.82
CA VAL A 78 7.76 24.04 30.22
C VAL A 78 8.10 25.03 29.08
N PRO A 79 9.35 25.53 28.99
CA PRO A 79 9.74 26.40 27.90
C PRO A 79 9.58 25.68 26.54
N PRO A 80 9.11 26.36 25.49
CA PRO A 80 8.95 25.75 24.19
C PRO A 80 10.31 25.37 23.61
N TYR A 81 10.41 24.15 23.05
CA TYR A 81 11.63 23.65 22.41
C TYR A 81 11.79 24.24 21.00
N ALA A 82 10.71 24.22 20.20
CA ALA A 82 10.74 24.78 18.85
C ALA A 82 10.45 26.28 18.86
N ARG A 83 11.18 27.03 18.02
CA ARG A 83 10.99 28.46 17.78
C ARG A 83 10.53 28.67 16.35
N TYR A 84 9.55 29.54 16.18
CA TYR A 84 8.96 29.87 14.89
C TYR A 84 8.99 31.38 14.71
N SER A 85 9.33 31.81 13.50
CA SER A 85 9.30 33.21 13.11
C SER A 85 7.89 33.66 12.73
N CYS A 86 7.69 34.98 12.63
CA CYS A 86 6.49 35.56 12.02
C CYS A 86 6.18 34.93 10.65
N LEU A 87 7.21 34.67 9.84
CA LEU A 87 7.08 34.04 8.53
C LEU A 87 6.57 32.60 8.62
N SER A 88 7.10 31.78 9.54
CA SER A 88 6.61 30.42 9.76
C SER A 88 5.16 30.40 10.28
N PHE A 89 4.79 31.36 11.13
CA PHE A 89 3.42 31.49 11.64
C PHE A 89 2.41 31.98 10.61
N ALA A 90 2.83 32.76 9.62
CA ALA A 90 1.97 33.19 8.51
C ALA A 90 1.56 32.04 7.57
N ILE A 91 2.14 30.85 7.70
CA ILE A 91 1.80 29.68 6.90
C ILE A 91 0.64 28.93 7.58
N ASP A 92 -0.42 28.66 6.83
CA ASP A 92 -1.57 27.81 7.19
C ASP A 92 -1.57 26.52 6.36
N SER A 93 -2.56 25.63 6.57
CA SER A 93 -2.73 24.43 5.74
C SER A 93 -4.05 24.45 4.96
N PRO A 94 -4.03 24.31 3.62
CA PRO A 94 -5.25 24.28 2.81
C PRO A 94 -6.06 22.99 3.01
N ALA A 95 -5.42 21.90 3.45
CA ALA A 95 -6.03 20.59 3.65
C ALA A 95 -6.17 20.23 5.14
N ASN A 96 -6.16 21.24 6.03
CA ASN A 96 -6.22 21.06 7.49
C ASN A 96 -5.15 20.10 8.04
N GLY A 97 -3.98 20.05 7.39
CA GLY A 97 -2.83 19.30 7.85
C GLY A 97 -2.36 19.83 9.20
N LEU A 98 -1.95 18.92 10.09
CA LEU A 98 -1.41 19.26 11.41
C LEU A 98 0.11 19.38 11.29
N PHE A 99 0.61 20.60 11.23
CA PHE A 99 2.03 20.86 10.94
C PHE A 99 2.76 21.66 12.03
N LEU A 100 2.06 22.35 12.94
CA LEU A 100 2.66 22.95 14.14
C LEU A 100 2.31 22.15 15.39
N TYR A 101 3.23 22.16 16.35
CA TYR A 101 3.08 21.47 17.62
C TYR A 101 3.38 22.41 18.78
N ALA A 102 2.56 22.31 19.82
CA ALA A 102 2.84 22.91 21.12
C ALA A 102 3.44 21.85 22.07
N TYR A 103 4.37 22.29 22.91
CA TYR A 103 5.13 21.39 23.78
C TYR A 103 4.63 21.43 25.23
N GLY A 104 4.55 20.26 25.85
CA GLY A 104 4.25 20.06 27.27
C GLY A 104 5.34 19.24 27.98
N PRO A 105 5.10 18.74 29.21
CA PRO A 105 6.02 17.84 29.89
C PRO A 105 6.23 16.59 29.03
N PHE A 106 7.48 16.23 28.77
CA PHE A 106 7.82 15.09 27.91
C PHE A 106 7.04 13.82 28.33
N PRO A 107 6.41 13.07 27.40
CA PRO A 107 6.52 13.15 25.93
C PRO A 107 5.43 13.98 25.21
N ALA A 108 4.76 14.92 25.88
CA ALA A 108 3.59 15.60 25.32
C ALA A 108 3.96 16.63 24.21
N GLN A 109 3.85 16.23 22.94
CA GLN A 109 3.68 17.15 21.80
C GLN A 109 2.22 17.14 21.38
N VAL A 110 1.59 18.32 21.33
CA VAL A 110 0.18 18.46 20.98
C VAL A 110 0.06 19.10 19.60
N PRO A 111 -0.51 18.41 18.60
CA PRO A 111 -0.75 19.00 17.28
C PRO A 111 -1.76 20.16 17.39
N LEU A 112 -1.50 21.21 16.61
CA LEU A 112 -2.33 22.40 16.59
C LEU A 112 -3.22 22.47 15.36
N PHE A 113 -4.49 22.78 15.60
CA PHE A 113 -5.42 23.16 14.55
C PHE A 113 -5.41 24.69 14.43
N LEU A 114 -4.87 25.19 13.34
CA LEU A 114 -4.75 26.62 13.07
C LEU A 114 -5.92 27.10 12.21
N PRO A 115 -6.30 28.39 12.31
CA PRO A 115 -7.18 29.01 11.34
C PRO A 115 -6.55 28.98 9.94
N GLN A 116 -7.36 29.33 8.94
CA GLN A 116 -6.88 29.57 7.58
C GLN A 116 -7.03 31.05 7.27
N TRP A 117 -6.18 31.57 6.39
CA TRP A 117 -6.39 32.89 5.81
C TRP A 117 -7.67 32.94 4.98
N SER A 118 -8.28 34.13 4.88
CA SER A 118 -9.49 34.35 4.08
C SER A 118 -9.30 34.03 2.58
N SER A 119 -8.07 34.20 2.06
CA SER A 119 -7.71 33.80 0.71
C SER A 119 -6.23 33.41 0.61
N ARG A 120 -5.89 32.65 -0.44
CA ARG A 120 -4.51 32.27 -0.75
C ARG A 120 -3.67 33.47 -1.20
N GLU A 121 -4.29 34.43 -1.87
CA GLU A 121 -3.67 35.69 -2.29
C GLU A 121 -3.25 36.51 -1.07
N LEU A 122 -4.14 36.67 -0.09
CA LEU A 122 -3.82 37.39 1.15
C LEU A 122 -2.63 36.75 1.89
N GLN A 123 -2.62 35.41 2.01
CA GLN A 123 -1.48 34.72 2.61
C GLN A 123 -0.17 35.00 1.86
N ARG A 124 -0.20 34.89 0.53
CA ARG A 124 0.97 35.16 -0.31
C ARG A 124 1.47 36.58 -0.11
N ASP A 125 0.57 37.55 -0.08
CA ASP A 125 0.94 38.95 0.08
C ASP A 125 1.47 39.26 1.49
N ILE A 126 0.92 38.63 2.53
CA ILE A 126 1.45 38.73 3.90
C ILE A 126 2.86 38.12 3.98
N ILE A 127 3.07 36.93 3.41
CA ILE A 127 4.39 36.31 3.32
C ILE A 127 5.38 37.25 2.63
N ASN A 128 4.99 37.83 1.49
CA ASN A 128 5.82 38.78 0.74
C ASN A 128 6.14 40.03 1.56
N ALA A 129 5.14 40.63 2.23
CA ALA A 129 5.32 41.81 3.06
C ALA A 129 6.24 41.57 4.27
N LEU A 130 6.16 40.39 4.88
CA LEU A 130 7.09 39.99 5.95
C LEU A 130 8.52 39.90 5.43
N ILE A 131 8.73 39.28 4.26
CA ILE A 131 10.05 39.16 3.62
C ILE A 131 10.58 40.55 3.23
N ASP A 132 9.75 41.41 2.64
CA ASP A 132 10.12 42.79 2.28
C ASP A 132 10.46 43.65 3.51
N GLY A 133 9.79 43.39 4.63
CA GLY A 133 10.12 43.98 5.92
C GLY A 133 11.40 43.45 6.56
N GLY A 134 12.01 42.41 5.99
CA GLY A 134 13.26 41.83 6.46
C GLY A 134 13.13 40.55 7.29
N ALA A 135 11.99 39.85 7.27
CA ALA A 135 11.95 38.48 7.80
C ALA A 135 13.01 37.61 7.12
N ASP A 136 13.74 36.81 7.89
CA ASP A 136 14.69 35.87 7.30
C ASP A 136 13.92 34.66 6.71
N ILE A 137 14.00 34.54 5.39
CA ILE A 137 13.33 33.49 4.62
C ILE A 137 13.82 32.08 4.96
N ASN A 138 15.01 31.98 5.54
CA ASN A 138 15.66 30.73 5.91
C ASN A 138 15.77 30.53 7.42
N ASP A 139 15.12 31.37 8.22
CA ASP A 139 15.17 31.36 9.68
C ASP A 139 14.80 29.99 10.28
N GLY A 140 15.36 29.67 11.44
CA GLY A 140 15.19 28.39 12.11
C GLY A 140 16.22 27.33 11.73
N ASP A 141 16.43 26.37 12.62
CA ASP A 141 17.24 25.20 12.34
C ASP A 141 16.42 24.15 11.59
N GLY A 142 17.13 23.18 11.01
CA GLY A 142 16.61 21.94 10.42
C GLY A 142 15.13 21.86 10.07
N SER A 143 14.22 21.71 11.04
CA SER A 143 12.78 21.42 10.90
C SER A 143 11.83 22.63 10.90
N GLU A 144 12.30 23.79 11.35
CA GLU A 144 11.53 24.98 11.69
C GLU A 144 11.55 26.01 10.55
N ARG A 145 12.40 25.78 9.55
CA ARG A 145 12.55 26.61 8.34
C ARG A 145 11.20 26.84 7.66
N PRO A 146 10.86 28.09 7.28
CA PRO A 146 9.57 28.41 6.65
C PRO A 146 9.20 27.51 5.47
N ILE A 147 10.17 27.18 4.61
CA ILE A 147 9.93 26.29 3.47
C ILE A 147 9.48 24.88 3.90
N LYS A 148 10.03 24.36 5.01
CA LYS A 148 9.63 23.05 5.54
C LYS A 148 8.30 23.10 6.27
N ILE A 149 7.97 24.22 6.90
CA ILE A 149 6.64 24.45 7.45
C ILE A 149 5.60 24.45 6.32
N ALA A 150 5.86 25.15 5.21
CA ALA A 150 5.01 25.14 4.02
C ALA A 150 4.82 23.72 3.43
N ILE A 151 5.91 22.93 3.36
CA ILE A 151 5.85 21.53 2.91
C ILE A 151 5.02 20.67 3.85
N ARG A 152 5.27 20.73 5.17
CA ARG A 152 4.50 19.98 6.19
C ARG A 152 3.03 20.37 6.16
N ALA A 153 2.71 21.62 5.87
CA ALA A 153 1.35 22.11 5.74
C ALA A 153 0.66 21.67 4.44
N GLY A 154 1.40 21.13 3.46
CA GLY A 154 0.89 20.85 2.11
C GLY A 154 0.50 22.15 1.37
N ASN A 155 1.12 23.28 1.71
CA ASN A 155 0.73 24.59 1.21
C ASN A 155 1.58 24.99 -0.01
N LEU A 156 1.08 24.66 -1.20
CA LEU A 156 1.76 24.99 -2.46
C LEU A 156 1.93 26.49 -2.66
N THR A 157 0.93 27.31 -2.30
CA THR A 157 1.00 28.78 -2.44
C THR A 157 2.15 29.37 -1.63
N ALA A 158 2.32 28.93 -0.39
CA ALA A 158 3.43 29.36 0.45
C ALA A 158 4.78 28.86 -0.09
N VAL A 159 4.85 27.61 -0.59
CA VAL A 159 6.06 27.09 -1.24
C VAL A 159 6.44 27.94 -2.45
N GLU A 160 5.49 28.26 -3.34
CA GLU A 160 5.74 29.11 -4.52
C GLU A 160 6.24 30.50 -4.12
N ALA A 161 5.59 31.16 -3.17
CA ALA A 161 6.00 32.48 -2.70
C ALA A 161 7.44 32.45 -2.15
N LEU A 162 7.79 31.43 -1.38
CA LEU A 162 9.14 31.26 -0.85
C LEU A 162 10.18 30.94 -1.95
N LEU A 163 9.82 30.12 -2.94
CA LEU A 163 10.70 29.81 -4.09
C LEU A 163 10.96 31.04 -4.97
N GLU A 164 9.94 31.85 -5.24
CA GLU A 164 10.06 33.10 -6.01
C GLU A 164 11.01 34.10 -5.34
N ARG A 165 11.09 34.03 -4.00
CA ARG A 165 12.01 34.82 -3.17
C ARG A 165 13.35 34.11 -2.88
N GLN A 166 13.68 33.05 -3.64
CA GLN A 166 14.93 32.30 -3.55
C GLN A 166 15.19 31.66 -2.17
N ALA A 167 14.15 31.17 -1.50
CA ALA A 167 14.32 30.36 -0.29
C ALA A 167 15.28 29.19 -0.55
N ASN A 168 16.17 28.92 0.39
CA ASN A 168 17.16 27.85 0.22
C ASN A 168 16.47 26.48 0.33
N VAL A 169 16.29 25.78 -0.78
CA VAL A 169 15.69 24.43 -0.79
C VAL A 169 16.69 23.31 -0.59
N ARG A 170 17.98 23.63 -0.39
CA ARG A 170 19.00 22.60 -0.17
C ARG A 170 18.87 21.99 1.20
N GLY A 171 19.18 20.70 1.25
CA GLY A 171 19.17 19.90 2.46
C GLY A 171 18.20 18.74 2.34
N PHE A 172 18.73 17.56 2.65
CA PHE A 172 18.06 16.27 2.58
C PHE A 172 16.65 16.23 3.17
N THR A 173 16.38 17.08 4.17
CA THR A 173 15.12 17.11 4.90
C THR A 173 13.96 17.81 4.18
N VAL A 174 14.20 18.54 3.09
CA VAL A 174 13.16 19.24 2.31
C VAL A 174 12.24 18.26 1.60
N MET A 175 12.82 17.21 0.99
CA MET A 175 12.05 16.19 0.27
C MET A 175 11.56 15.06 1.18
N GLN A 176 11.97 15.01 2.46
CA GLN A 176 11.50 13.95 3.37
C GLN A 176 9.99 14.05 3.64
N LEU A 177 9.36 12.89 3.81
CA LEU A 177 7.99 12.83 4.32
C LEU A 177 7.87 13.54 5.68
N PRO A 178 6.80 14.32 5.92
CA PRO A 178 6.51 14.91 7.21
C PRO A 178 6.37 13.84 8.29
N TYR A 179 6.80 14.18 9.50
CA TYR A 179 6.40 13.40 10.66
C TYR A 179 4.93 13.69 10.96
N VAL A 180 4.14 12.63 11.12
CA VAL A 180 2.72 12.71 11.47
C VAL A 180 2.55 12.03 12.82
N SER A 181 2.26 12.84 13.85
CA SER A 181 1.99 12.34 15.20
C SER A 181 0.86 11.32 15.18
N GLU A 182 0.96 10.30 16.02
CA GLU A 182 -0.08 9.28 16.13
C GLU A 182 -1.39 9.83 16.68
N ALA A 183 -1.32 10.88 17.51
CA ALA A 183 -2.46 11.60 18.06
C ALA A 183 -3.20 12.45 17.01
N ALA A 184 -2.61 12.67 15.84
CA ALA A 184 -3.29 13.33 14.73
C ALA A 184 -4.40 12.44 14.16
N ALA A 185 -5.53 13.05 13.77
CA ALA A 185 -6.56 12.38 13.00
C ALA A 185 -5.97 11.71 11.73
N ALA A 186 -6.68 10.73 11.16
CA ALA A 186 -6.26 10.07 9.93
C ALA A 186 -5.98 11.12 8.84
N LEU A 187 -4.85 10.98 8.13
CA LEU A 187 -4.51 11.83 7.00
C LEU A 187 -5.62 11.73 5.95
N THR A 188 -6.02 12.88 5.39
CA THR A 188 -7.01 12.94 4.33
C THR A 188 -6.33 12.74 2.97
N CYS A 189 -7.06 12.18 2.00
CA CYS A 189 -6.59 12.14 0.61
C CYS A 189 -6.24 13.55 0.08
N GLN A 190 -7.01 14.57 0.49
CA GLN A 190 -6.76 15.96 0.14
C GLN A 190 -5.38 16.45 0.61
N TYR A 191 -4.97 16.08 1.83
CA TYR A 191 -3.64 16.42 2.33
C TYR A 191 -2.53 15.68 1.57
N GLU A 192 -2.73 14.40 1.26
CA GLU A 192 -1.78 13.62 0.45
C GLU A 192 -1.61 14.22 -0.96
N ASP A 193 -2.70 14.61 -1.61
CA ASP A 193 -2.68 15.24 -2.93
C ASP A 193 -2.00 16.62 -2.90
N ALA A 194 -2.26 17.41 -1.86
CA ALA A 194 -1.63 18.71 -1.67
C ALA A 194 -0.12 18.58 -1.43
N LEU A 195 0.29 17.64 -0.56
CA LEU A 195 1.70 17.33 -0.29
C LEU A 195 2.42 16.79 -1.54
N MET A 196 1.76 15.94 -2.32
CA MET A 196 2.30 15.45 -3.59
C MET A 196 2.51 16.59 -4.59
N SER A 197 1.58 17.53 -4.67
CA SER A 197 1.69 18.71 -5.53
C SER A 197 2.89 19.58 -5.14
N VAL A 198 3.14 19.74 -3.83
CA VAL A 198 4.35 20.40 -3.31
C VAL A 198 5.62 19.67 -3.76
N TYR A 199 5.71 18.35 -3.58
CA TYR A 199 6.91 17.61 -4.00
C TYR A 199 7.17 17.67 -5.51
N ARG A 200 6.13 17.60 -6.33
CA ARG A 200 6.26 17.79 -7.79
C ARG A 200 6.81 19.18 -8.11
N ARG A 201 6.31 20.23 -7.45
CA ARG A 201 6.80 21.59 -7.67
C ARG A 201 8.26 21.77 -7.25
N LEU A 202 8.68 21.18 -6.13
CA LEU A 202 10.06 21.22 -5.66
C LEU A 202 11.02 20.52 -6.64
N ILE A 203 10.66 19.35 -7.16
CA ILE A 203 11.48 18.66 -8.17
C ILE A 203 11.50 19.43 -9.50
N GLN A 204 10.40 20.06 -9.90
CA GLN A 204 10.38 20.94 -11.07
C GLN A 204 11.29 22.16 -10.89
N HIS A 205 11.38 22.69 -9.67
CA HIS A 205 12.32 23.77 -9.35
C HIS A 205 13.76 23.26 -9.37
N ASP A 206 13.99 22.08 -8.78
CA ASP A 206 15.32 21.49 -8.68
C ASP A 206 15.26 19.96 -8.54
N SER A 207 15.52 19.27 -9.65
CA SER A 207 15.46 17.81 -9.68
C SER A 207 16.55 17.12 -8.84
N THR A 208 17.65 17.82 -8.53
CA THR A 208 18.77 17.23 -7.78
C THR A 208 18.43 16.99 -6.30
N LEU A 209 17.36 17.61 -5.80
CA LEU A 209 16.85 17.41 -4.44
C LEU A 209 16.52 15.94 -4.14
N ALA A 210 16.09 15.17 -5.15
CA ALA A 210 15.74 13.77 -4.97
C ALA A 210 16.97 12.86 -4.73
N ALA A 211 18.13 13.25 -5.24
CA ALA A 211 19.37 12.49 -5.13
C ALA A 211 20.19 12.85 -3.87
N GLU A 212 19.75 13.85 -3.09
CA GLU A 212 20.45 14.26 -1.88
C GLU A 212 20.51 13.11 -0.85
N ARG A 213 21.64 13.05 -0.12
CA ARG A 213 21.91 12.03 0.90
C ARG A 213 22.40 12.66 2.18
N THR A 214 22.22 11.96 3.28
CA THR A 214 22.74 12.36 4.59
C THR A 214 23.16 11.11 5.37
N PHE A 215 24.41 11.08 5.86
CA PHE A 215 25.01 9.90 6.49
C PHE A 215 24.81 8.60 5.67
N GLY A 216 25.04 8.66 4.36
CA GLY A 216 24.84 7.53 3.43
C GLY A 216 23.38 7.23 3.07
N SER A 217 22.42 7.63 3.92
CA SER A 217 20.98 7.43 3.71
C SER A 217 20.44 8.31 2.58
N CYS A 218 19.64 7.72 1.70
CA CYS A 218 18.86 8.42 0.67
C CYS A 218 17.38 8.62 1.10
N LEU A 219 16.59 9.34 0.30
CA LEU A 219 15.19 9.64 0.64
C LEU A 219 14.31 8.40 0.79
N VAL A 220 14.63 7.30 0.09
CA VAL A 220 13.92 6.02 0.21
C VAL A 220 14.12 5.42 1.61
N HIS A 221 15.30 5.57 2.22
CA HIS A 221 15.55 5.17 3.61
C HIS A 221 14.66 5.97 4.57
N SER A 222 14.58 7.29 4.38
CA SER A 222 13.74 8.14 5.23
C SER A 222 12.25 7.82 5.07
N ALA A 223 11.80 7.49 3.86
CA ALA A 223 10.41 7.12 3.61
C ALA A 223 10.03 5.87 4.40
N ALA A 224 10.93 4.89 4.47
CA ALA A 224 10.73 3.64 5.21
C ALA A 224 10.48 3.84 6.71
N VAL A 225 10.91 4.95 7.32
CA VAL A 225 10.66 5.25 8.74
C VAL A 225 9.38 6.06 8.94
N LYS A 226 9.04 6.93 7.99
CA LYS A 226 7.99 7.95 8.15
C LYS A 226 6.68 7.62 7.44
N SER A 227 6.61 6.51 6.69
CA SER A 227 5.47 6.16 5.82
C SER A 227 4.24 5.60 6.53
N ALA A 228 4.30 5.24 7.81
CA ALA A 228 3.31 4.36 8.44
C ALA A 228 1.85 4.88 8.40
N ARG A 229 1.64 6.19 8.18
CA ARG A 229 0.30 6.82 8.17
C ARG A 229 -0.22 7.15 6.77
N PHE A 230 0.63 7.08 5.74
CA PHE A 230 0.27 7.42 4.37
C PHE A 230 -0.33 6.22 3.64
N SER A 231 -1.23 6.50 2.70
CA SER A 231 -1.83 5.49 1.85
C SER A 231 -0.79 4.82 0.95
N GLN A 232 -1.06 3.57 0.53
CA GLN A 232 -0.21 2.87 -0.45
C GLN A 232 -0.07 3.70 -1.73
N GLN A 233 -1.17 4.30 -2.21
CA GLN A 233 -1.18 5.09 -3.44
C GLN A 233 -0.26 6.31 -3.34
N PHE A 234 -0.30 7.03 -2.22
CA PHE A 234 0.60 8.18 -2.02
C PHE A 234 2.06 7.74 -1.95
N ILE A 235 2.37 6.68 -1.18
CA ILE A 235 3.73 6.15 -1.07
C ILE A 235 4.26 5.69 -2.44
N ASP A 236 3.44 5.02 -3.24
CA ASP A 236 3.79 4.61 -4.60
C ASP A 236 4.14 5.82 -5.47
N GLN A 237 3.30 6.87 -5.45
CA GLN A 237 3.56 8.10 -6.22
C GLN A 237 4.82 8.81 -5.74
N TYR A 238 5.03 8.92 -4.43
CA TYR A 238 6.17 9.62 -3.84
C TYR A 238 7.48 8.89 -4.16
N LEU A 239 7.51 7.56 -3.94
CA LEU A 239 8.70 6.74 -4.24
C LEU A 239 9.01 6.73 -5.73
N THR A 240 7.99 6.61 -6.59
CA THR A 240 8.17 6.70 -8.05
C THR A 240 8.75 8.05 -8.44
N LEU A 241 8.24 9.14 -7.86
CA LEU A 241 8.69 10.50 -8.13
C LEU A 241 10.16 10.71 -7.72
N ILE A 242 10.56 10.33 -6.51
CA ILE A 242 11.96 10.55 -6.09
C ILE A 242 12.93 9.64 -6.84
N THR A 243 12.52 8.41 -7.19
CA THR A 243 13.41 7.45 -7.87
C THR A 243 13.57 7.74 -9.35
N SER A 244 12.54 8.27 -10.03
CA SER A 244 12.66 8.77 -11.40
C SER A 244 13.57 9.99 -11.53
N HIS A 245 13.86 10.68 -10.42
CA HIS A 245 14.74 11.84 -10.34
C HIS A 245 16.05 11.57 -9.58
N GLY A 246 16.49 10.30 -9.48
CA GLY A 246 17.84 9.94 -9.06
C GLY A 246 17.99 9.45 -7.62
N ALA A 247 16.91 9.31 -6.85
CA ALA A 247 16.97 8.58 -5.58
C ALA A 247 17.26 7.09 -5.84
N ASP A 248 18.38 6.60 -5.31
CA ASP A 248 18.77 5.20 -5.45
C ASP A 248 18.06 4.32 -4.40
N MET A 249 17.16 3.47 -4.86
CA MET A 249 16.38 2.55 -4.02
C MET A 249 17.16 1.32 -3.53
N THR A 250 18.38 1.09 -4.04
CA THR A 250 19.26 -0.02 -3.66
C THR A 250 20.44 0.41 -2.80
N ALA A 251 20.56 1.72 -2.56
CA ALA A 251 21.69 2.28 -1.87
C ALA A 251 21.84 1.71 -0.46
N THR A 252 23.06 1.67 0.06
CA THR A 252 23.31 1.31 1.45
C THR A 252 23.67 2.54 2.28
N ASP A 253 23.17 2.61 3.50
CA ASP A 253 23.67 3.53 4.52
C ASP A 253 25.06 3.12 5.05
N THR A 254 25.55 3.82 6.07
CA THR A 254 26.86 3.55 6.69
C THR A 254 26.97 2.14 7.29
N ASP A 255 25.85 1.56 7.71
CA ASP A 255 25.79 0.22 8.32
C ASP A 255 25.62 -0.88 7.25
N GLY A 256 25.53 -0.50 5.97
CA GLY A 256 25.28 -1.42 4.87
C GLY A 256 23.80 -1.79 4.71
N SER A 257 22.89 -1.10 5.40
CA SER A 257 21.45 -1.34 5.32
C SER A 257 20.88 -0.66 4.07
N THR A 258 20.08 -1.40 3.30
CA THR A 258 19.30 -0.86 2.18
C THR A 258 17.98 -0.26 2.67
N PRO A 259 17.23 0.51 1.84
CA PRO A 259 15.90 0.99 2.23
C PRO A 259 14.94 -0.14 2.64
N LEU A 260 15.09 -1.33 2.04
CA LEU A 260 14.27 -2.49 2.40
C LEU A 260 14.58 -3.03 3.81
N HIS A 261 15.83 -2.93 4.27
CA HIS A 261 16.19 -3.24 5.66
C HIS A 261 15.55 -2.24 6.64
N TRP A 262 15.52 -0.96 6.28
CA TRP A 262 14.83 0.06 7.08
C TRP A 262 13.32 -0.15 7.11
N ALA A 263 12.70 -0.52 5.97
CA ALA A 263 11.27 -0.82 5.91
C ALA A 263 10.93 -2.05 6.76
N ALA A 264 11.78 -3.08 6.73
CA ALA A 264 11.68 -4.26 7.58
C ALA A 264 11.79 -3.92 9.07
N LYS A 265 12.77 -3.11 9.46
CA LYS A 265 13.00 -2.69 10.85
C LYS A 265 11.90 -1.79 11.42
N ALA A 266 11.36 -0.89 10.58
CA ALA A 266 10.32 0.04 10.97
C ALA A 266 8.92 -0.58 10.93
N GLY A 267 8.75 -1.69 10.21
CA GLY A 267 7.43 -2.26 9.94
C GLY A 267 6.64 -1.41 8.95
N SER A 268 7.25 -1.01 7.83
CA SER A 268 6.61 -0.17 6.82
C SER A 268 6.15 -0.99 5.61
N PRO A 269 4.94 -1.60 5.66
CA PRO A 269 4.49 -2.50 4.61
C PRO A 269 4.37 -1.81 3.26
N CYS A 270 3.93 -0.54 3.22
CA CYS A 270 3.72 0.17 1.95
C CYS A 270 5.03 0.37 1.17
N VAL A 271 6.09 0.77 1.89
CA VAL A 271 7.42 0.96 1.30
C VAL A 271 8.04 -0.38 0.92
N ALA A 272 7.90 -1.40 1.77
CA ALA A 272 8.37 -2.74 1.47
C ALA A 272 7.69 -3.33 0.22
N ASP A 273 6.39 -3.09 0.06
CA ASP A 273 5.59 -3.56 -1.08
C ASP A 273 6.06 -2.92 -2.39
N TRP A 274 6.18 -1.60 -2.39
CA TRP A 274 6.69 -0.87 -3.56
C TRP A 274 8.11 -1.34 -3.92
N LEU A 275 9.01 -1.46 -2.93
CA LEU A 275 10.36 -1.95 -3.15
C LEU A 275 10.38 -3.37 -3.70
N CYS A 276 9.57 -4.30 -3.17
CA CYS A 276 9.51 -5.67 -3.67
C CYS A 276 8.97 -5.76 -5.11
N ARG A 277 8.14 -4.80 -5.54
CA ARG A 277 7.68 -4.69 -6.94
C ARG A 277 8.79 -4.23 -7.90
N GLN A 278 9.73 -3.41 -7.43
CA GLN A 278 10.79 -2.82 -8.26
C GLN A 278 12.12 -3.61 -8.22
N LEU A 279 12.39 -4.28 -7.11
CA LEU A 279 13.67 -4.94 -6.86
C LEU A 279 13.73 -6.36 -7.42
N THR A 280 14.94 -6.82 -7.74
CA THR A 280 15.16 -8.23 -8.07
C THR A 280 15.09 -9.10 -6.80
N VAL A 281 14.84 -10.40 -6.96
CA VAL A 281 14.85 -11.35 -5.84
C VAL A 281 16.19 -11.36 -5.11
N ASN A 282 17.30 -11.12 -5.82
CA ASN A 282 18.62 -11.02 -5.19
C ASN A 282 18.74 -9.78 -4.29
N ASP A 283 18.19 -8.65 -4.72
CA ASP A 283 18.19 -7.41 -3.94
C ASP A 283 17.27 -7.51 -2.72
N VAL A 284 16.11 -8.17 -2.86
CA VAL A 284 15.20 -8.47 -1.73
C VAL A 284 15.89 -9.34 -0.67
N ASN A 285 16.76 -10.25 -1.10
CA ASN A 285 17.47 -11.20 -0.23
C ASN A 285 18.90 -10.75 0.16
N ARG A 286 19.29 -9.53 -0.22
CA ARG A 286 20.61 -8.97 0.01
C ARG A 286 20.84 -8.80 1.51
N GLY A 287 21.96 -9.32 2.03
CA GLY A 287 22.36 -9.08 3.41
C GLY A 287 23.10 -7.76 3.58
N MET A 288 23.25 -7.29 4.81
CA MET A 288 24.08 -6.14 5.15
C MET A 288 25.58 -6.52 5.15
N PRO A 289 26.44 -5.87 4.35
CA PRO A 289 27.86 -6.17 4.28
C PRO A 289 28.70 -5.58 5.43
N ASN A 290 28.24 -4.48 6.05
CA ASN A 290 29.03 -3.69 7.01
C ASN A 290 28.48 -3.74 8.46
N TYR A 291 27.52 -4.61 8.74
CA TYR A 291 26.88 -4.66 10.05
C TYR A 291 27.83 -5.25 11.12
N TRP A 292 28.21 -4.44 12.11
CA TRP A 292 29.19 -4.81 13.17
C TRP A 292 28.63 -5.75 14.26
N GLY A 293 27.41 -6.29 14.10
CA GLY A 293 26.87 -7.28 15.02
C GLY A 293 27.57 -8.64 14.95
N PRO A 294 27.29 -9.57 15.87
CA PRO A 294 27.99 -10.85 16.00
C PRO A 294 27.89 -11.80 14.77
N GLN A 295 27.16 -11.41 13.71
CA GLN A 295 27.02 -12.16 12.45
C GLN A 295 27.02 -11.21 11.23
N PRO A 296 28.18 -10.66 10.84
CA PRO A 296 28.30 -9.52 9.92
C PRO A 296 27.98 -9.77 8.42
N HIS A 297 27.40 -10.91 8.02
CA HIS A 297 27.26 -11.27 6.59
C HIS A 297 25.91 -11.89 6.17
N ARG A 298 24.85 -11.89 7.00
CA ARG A 298 23.64 -12.71 6.71
C ARG A 298 22.28 -12.13 7.08
N THR A 299 22.18 -10.91 7.59
CA THR A 299 20.87 -10.38 8.00
C THR A 299 20.17 -9.75 6.79
N ALA A 300 19.43 -10.58 6.04
CA ALA A 300 18.52 -10.10 5.01
C ALA A 300 17.34 -9.32 5.63
N PRO A 301 16.61 -8.49 4.86
CA PRO A 301 15.47 -7.72 5.37
C PRO A 301 14.45 -8.57 6.14
N LEU A 302 14.18 -9.80 5.70
CA LEU A 302 13.27 -10.71 6.41
C LEU A 302 13.73 -11.04 7.84
N ALA A 303 15.04 -11.23 8.04
CA ALA A 303 15.59 -11.49 9.37
C ALA A 303 15.51 -10.25 10.28
N VAL A 304 15.71 -9.05 9.71
CA VAL A 304 15.54 -7.77 10.42
C VAL A 304 14.09 -7.59 10.88
N ALA A 305 13.12 -7.86 10.01
CA ALA A 305 11.70 -7.76 10.35
C ALA A 305 11.32 -8.74 11.47
N ALA A 306 11.88 -9.96 11.45
CA ALA A 306 11.65 -10.96 12.49
C ALA A 306 12.23 -10.55 13.85
N GLU A 307 13.43 -9.96 13.85
CA GLU A 307 14.06 -9.39 15.04
C GLU A 307 13.24 -8.24 15.61
N ALA A 308 12.90 -7.25 14.79
CA ALA A 308 12.09 -6.11 15.22
C ALA A 308 10.72 -6.54 15.79
N LEU A 309 10.04 -7.49 15.12
CA LEU A 309 8.78 -8.04 15.62
C LEU A 309 8.95 -8.76 16.96
N TYR A 310 10.00 -9.57 17.10
CA TYR A 310 10.28 -10.27 18.36
C TYR A 310 10.51 -9.30 19.51
N ASP A 311 11.35 -8.28 19.28
CA ASP A 311 11.69 -7.28 20.29
C ASP A 311 10.45 -6.48 20.72
N ILE A 312 9.58 -6.09 19.78
CA ILE A 312 8.29 -5.42 20.09
C ILE A 312 7.38 -6.33 20.93
N ILE A 313 7.29 -7.63 20.60
CA ILE A 313 6.49 -8.58 21.37
C ILE A 313 7.05 -8.77 22.79
N GLN A 314 8.39 -8.79 22.97
CA GLN A 314 8.99 -8.94 24.29
C GLN A 314 8.81 -7.69 25.18
N VAL A 315 8.83 -6.50 24.57
CA VAL A 315 8.68 -5.23 25.30
C VAL A 315 7.23 -4.95 25.70
N GLN A 316 6.25 -5.76 25.23
CA GLN A 316 4.82 -5.57 25.44
C GLN A 316 4.46 -5.40 26.92
N ARG A 317 4.40 -4.15 27.37
CA ARG A 317 3.89 -3.69 28.66
C ARG A 317 2.60 -2.91 28.39
N GLN A 318 1.49 -3.63 28.39
CA GLN A 318 0.09 -3.15 28.46
C GLN A 318 -0.23 -1.83 27.69
N GLY A 319 -0.65 -1.93 26.43
CA GLY A 319 -1.22 -0.81 25.68
C GLY A 319 -1.74 -1.18 24.27
N GLU A 320 -2.62 -0.36 23.70
CA GLU A 320 -3.14 -0.51 22.31
C GLU A 320 -2.09 -0.19 21.23
N TRP A 321 -1.10 0.66 21.56
CA TRP A 321 -0.06 1.14 20.65
C TRP A 321 0.80 0.02 20.03
N ASP A 322 1.18 -0.96 20.84
CA ASP A 322 1.99 -2.09 20.39
C ASP A 322 1.22 -2.97 19.39
N ALA A 323 -0.11 -3.04 19.48
CA ALA A 323 -0.92 -3.90 18.61
C ALA A 323 -0.89 -3.46 17.14
N ARG A 324 -0.88 -2.14 16.88
CA ARG A 324 -0.73 -1.61 15.52
C ARG A 324 0.66 -1.92 14.97
N ARG A 325 1.72 -1.62 15.72
CA ARG A 325 3.10 -1.88 15.28
C ARG A 325 3.33 -3.36 15.02
N ILE A 326 2.82 -4.25 15.88
CA ILE A 326 2.86 -5.71 15.67
C ILE A 326 2.17 -6.09 14.35
N ARG A 327 0.99 -5.53 14.05
CA ARG A 327 0.26 -5.78 12.81
C ARG A 327 1.04 -5.32 11.58
N GLU A 328 1.65 -4.14 11.65
CA GLU A 328 2.45 -3.55 10.58
C GLU A 328 3.72 -4.38 10.30
N HIS A 329 4.41 -4.85 11.34
CA HIS A 329 5.57 -5.74 11.20
C HIS A 329 5.20 -7.10 10.62
N ARG A 330 4.11 -7.73 11.09
CA ARG A 330 3.59 -8.98 10.50
C ARG A 330 3.24 -8.79 9.02
N THR A 331 2.58 -7.69 8.68
CA THR A 331 2.24 -7.36 7.29
C THR A 331 3.50 -7.13 6.45
N THR A 332 4.52 -6.47 7.01
CA THR A 332 5.82 -6.28 6.35
C THR A 332 6.51 -7.63 6.08
N ILE A 333 6.51 -8.56 7.05
CA ILE A 333 7.02 -9.93 6.87
C ILE A 333 6.28 -10.64 5.72
N ARG A 334 4.94 -10.58 5.69
CA ARG A 334 4.14 -11.18 4.61
C ARG A 334 4.45 -10.57 3.25
N VAL A 335 4.64 -9.26 3.17
CA VAL A 335 5.05 -8.56 1.94
C VAL A 335 6.42 -9.03 1.47
N LEU A 336 7.41 -9.14 2.36
CA LEU A 336 8.74 -9.65 2.00
C LEU A 336 8.68 -11.09 1.48
N LEU A 337 7.87 -11.94 2.10
CA LEU A 337 7.68 -13.33 1.67
C LEU A 337 7.02 -13.41 0.27
N ARG A 338 5.99 -12.59 0.03
CA ARG A 338 5.38 -12.42 -1.30
C ARG A 338 6.37 -11.85 -2.32
N GLY A 339 7.31 -11.03 -1.88
CA GLY A 339 8.46 -10.51 -2.64
C GLY A 339 9.57 -11.53 -2.92
N GLY A 340 9.46 -12.78 -2.47
CA GLY A 340 10.45 -13.82 -2.73
C GLY A 340 11.54 -13.93 -1.66
N ALA A 341 11.28 -13.48 -0.43
CA ALA A 341 12.24 -13.58 0.68
C ALA A 341 12.32 -14.97 1.34
N ALA A 342 11.49 -15.93 0.93
CA ALA A 342 11.42 -17.26 1.53
C ALA A 342 12.78 -18.00 1.64
N PRO A 343 13.72 -17.92 0.66
CA PRO A 343 15.04 -18.54 0.78
C PRO A 343 15.85 -18.06 1.99
N CYS A 344 15.58 -16.86 2.51
CA CYS A 344 16.25 -16.35 3.70
C CYS A 344 15.85 -17.08 4.99
N ILE A 345 14.71 -17.77 5.03
CA ILE A 345 14.26 -18.55 6.21
C ILE A 345 15.30 -19.62 6.56
N ALA A 346 15.84 -20.32 5.57
CA ALA A 346 16.86 -21.35 5.77
C ALA A 346 18.21 -20.76 6.25
N ARG A 347 18.46 -19.48 5.93
CA ARG A 347 19.67 -18.74 6.33
C ARG A 347 19.55 -18.11 7.73
N MET A 348 18.36 -18.08 8.33
CA MET A 348 18.16 -17.54 9.66
C MET A 348 18.86 -18.42 10.72
N PRO A 349 19.52 -17.81 11.71
CA PRO A 349 20.21 -18.56 12.75
C PRO A 349 19.22 -19.31 13.65
N THR A 350 19.67 -20.42 14.24
CA THR A 350 18.86 -21.29 15.13
C THR A 350 19.61 -21.79 16.36
N ALA A 351 20.79 -21.23 16.64
CA ALA A 351 21.67 -21.69 17.72
C ALA A 351 21.07 -21.41 19.11
N THR A 352 20.36 -20.29 19.29
CA THR A 352 19.74 -19.92 20.56
C THR A 352 18.21 -20.05 20.54
N ASP A 353 17.59 -20.16 21.72
CA ASP A 353 16.12 -20.16 21.83
C ASP A 353 15.50 -18.91 21.23
N MET A 354 16.13 -17.74 21.46
CA MET A 354 15.70 -16.46 20.89
C MET A 354 15.70 -16.51 19.34
N GLN A 355 16.76 -17.04 18.75
CA GLN A 355 16.87 -17.20 17.30
C GLN A 355 15.81 -18.15 16.74
N ARG A 356 15.56 -19.28 17.41
CA ARG A 356 14.47 -20.21 17.06
C ARG A 356 13.10 -19.56 17.15
N ARG A 357 12.83 -18.74 18.16
CA ARG A 357 11.58 -17.97 18.30
C ARG A 357 11.39 -16.94 17.18
N ARG A 358 12.44 -16.18 16.84
CA ARG A 358 12.41 -15.23 15.70
C ARG A 358 12.08 -15.93 14.39
N ARG A 359 12.71 -17.08 14.12
CA ARG A 359 12.40 -17.91 12.93
C ARG A 359 10.96 -18.42 12.95
N GLN A 360 10.45 -18.85 14.11
CA GLN A 360 9.08 -19.35 14.24
C GLN A 360 8.02 -18.29 13.90
N LEU A 361 8.26 -17.01 14.24
CA LEU A 361 7.37 -15.91 13.86
C LEU A 361 7.25 -15.79 12.33
N VAL A 362 8.37 -15.90 11.61
CA VAL A 362 8.37 -15.85 10.13
C VAL A 362 7.66 -17.07 9.54
N LEU A 363 7.90 -18.27 10.07
CA LEU A 363 7.25 -19.50 9.61
C LEU A 363 5.72 -19.42 9.77
N ALA A 364 5.24 -18.82 10.86
CA ALA A 364 3.81 -18.61 11.08
C ALA A 364 3.20 -17.67 10.03
N GLU A 365 3.83 -16.52 9.77
CA GLU A 365 3.36 -15.58 8.75
C GLU A 365 3.46 -16.16 7.33
N TYR A 366 4.45 -17.02 7.08
CA TYR A 366 4.57 -17.71 5.79
C TYR A 366 3.48 -18.76 5.58
N ALA A 367 3.11 -19.49 6.63
CA ALA A 367 1.95 -20.38 6.60
C ALA A 367 0.68 -19.60 6.22
N THR A 368 0.52 -18.38 6.75
CA THR A 368 -0.60 -17.48 6.39
C THR A 368 -0.55 -17.07 4.92
N VAL A 369 0.61 -16.66 4.39
CA VAL A 369 0.76 -16.30 2.96
C VAL A 369 0.40 -17.48 2.05
N LEU A 370 0.89 -18.68 2.37
CA LEU A 370 0.55 -19.87 1.59
C LEU A 370 -0.90 -20.28 1.81
N GLY A 371 -1.47 -20.07 2.99
CA GLY A 371 -2.89 -20.26 3.29
C GLY A 371 -3.79 -19.42 2.39
N GLU A 372 -3.60 -18.11 2.40
CA GLU A 372 -4.37 -17.13 1.62
C GLU A 372 -4.26 -17.37 0.10
N LEU A 373 -3.15 -17.94 -0.38
CA LEU A 373 -2.92 -18.19 -1.81
C LEU A 373 -4.02 -19.07 -2.44
N SER A 374 -4.64 -20.00 -1.70
CA SER A 374 -5.74 -20.81 -2.25
C SER A 374 -6.96 -19.95 -2.60
N ASP A 375 -7.30 -18.99 -1.74
CA ASP A 375 -8.43 -18.10 -1.94
C ASP A 375 -8.16 -17.10 -3.06
N VAL A 376 -6.95 -16.57 -3.12
CA VAL A 376 -6.49 -15.68 -4.20
C VAL A 376 -6.60 -16.38 -5.54
N VAL A 377 -6.13 -17.63 -5.65
CA VAL A 377 -6.22 -18.42 -6.88
C VAL A 377 -7.66 -18.65 -7.30
N MET A 378 -8.54 -19.05 -6.37
CA MET A 378 -9.93 -19.31 -6.70
C MET A 378 -10.67 -18.03 -7.09
N SER A 379 -10.40 -16.92 -6.40
CA SER A 379 -10.94 -15.59 -6.74
C SER A 379 -10.49 -15.16 -8.14
N ALA A 380 -9.20 -15.29 -8.46
CA ALA A 380 -8.62 -14.97 -9.77
C ALA A 380 -9.27 -15.77 -10.91
N ILE A 381 -9.42 -17.10 -10.72
CA ILE A 381 -10.08 -17.97 -11.71
C ILE A 381 -11.55 -17.57 -11.89
N ASN A 382 -12.25 -17.29 -10.80
CA ASN A 382 -13.66 -16.90 -10.86
C ASN A 382 -13.86 -15.55 -11.54
N GLY A 383 -13.00 -14.57 -11.26
CA GLY A 383 -13.01 -13.27 -11.93
C GLY A 383 -12.78 -13.40 -13.43
N ALA A 384 -11.77 -14.15 -13.85
CA ALA A 384 -11.45 -14.32 -15.28
C ALA A 384 -12.51 -15.08 -16.09
N LEU A 385 -13.29 -15.96 -15.45
CA LEU A 385 -14.39 -16.71 -16.08
C LEU A 385 -15.76 -16.03 -15.91
N ALA A 386 -15.87 -14.99 -15.09
CA ALA A 386 -17.15 -14.32 -14.84
C ALA A 386 -17.80 -13.77 -16.12
N PRO A 387 -17.08 -13.05 -17.02
CA PRO A 387 -17.68 -12.56 -18.25
C PRO A 387 -18.22 -13.71 -19.14
N GLN A 388 -17.47 -14.81 -19.28
CA GLN A 388 -17.92 -15.98 -20.04
C GLN A 388 -19.19 -16.59 -19.42
N ARG A 389 -19.24 -16.74 -18.09
CA ARG A 389 -20.38 -17.32 -17.37
C ARG A 389 -21.64 -16.49 -17.55
N ASP A 390 -21.52 -15.17 -17.39
CA ASP A 390 -22.66 -14.25 -17.46
C ASP A 390 -23.26 -14.23 -18.88
N HIS A 391 -22.40 -14.13 -19.90
CA HIS A 391 -22.84 -14.11 -21.29
C HIS A 391 -23.35 -15.48 -21.75
N SER A 392 -22.71 -16.57 -21.34
CA SER A 392 -23.19 -17.93 -21.64
C SER A 392 -24.58 -18.17 -21.06
N MET A 393 -24.84 -17.70 -19.84
CA MET A 393 -26.16 -17.83 -19.20
C MET A 393 -27.22 -17.01 -19.95
N LEU A 394 -26.88 -15.81 -20.41
CA LEU A 394 -27.79 -14.98 -21.21
C LEU A 394 -28.09 -15.65 -22.57
N LEU A 395 -27.06 -16.10 -23.29
CA LEU A 395 -27.21 -16.77 -24.59
C LEU A 395 -28.01 -18.06 -24.49
N ALA A 396 -27.78 -18.87 -23.45
CA ALA A 396 -28.55 -20.10 -23.23
C ALA A 396 -30.06 -19.84 -23.09
N ARG A 397 -30.46 -18.66 -22.61
CA ARG A 397 -31.88 -18.24 -22.50
C ARG A 397 -32.42 -17.63 -23.78
N LEU A 398 -31.58 -16.92 -24.54
CA LEU A 398 -32.00 -16.19 -25.75
C LEU A 398 -32.00 -17.06 -27.02
N LEU A 399 -31.05 -17.99 -27.15
CA LEU A 399 -30.93 -18.84 -28.35
C LEU A 399 -32.21 -19.60 -28.69
N PRO A 400 -32.93 -20.24 -27.73
CA PRO A 400 -34.20 -20.91 -28.05
C PRO A 400 -35.33 -19.98 -28.49
N LEU A 401 -35.18 -18.66 -28.29
CA LEU A 401 -36.14 -17.64 -28.72
C LEU A 401 -35.78 -17.05 -30.08
N ALA A 402 -34.61 -17.41 -30.65
CA ALA A 402 -34.17 -16.90 -31.94
C ALA A 402 -34.99 -17.55 -33.06
N PRO A 403 -35.57 -16.76 -33.98
CA PRO A 403 -36.23 -17.29 -35.17
C PRO A 403 -35.18 -17.83 -36.15
N HIS A 404 -35.46 -18.96 -36.78
CA HIS A 404 -34.66 -19.56 -37.85
C HIS A 404 -35.56 -20.12 -38.96
N HIS A 405 -34.98 -20.24 -40.17
CA HIS A 405 -35.69 -20.58 -41.40
C HIS A 405 -35.35 -22.01 -41.84
N ASP A 406 -36.07 -23.00 -41.31
CA ASP A 406 -35.72 -24.42 -41.48
C ASP A 406 -36.46 -25.08 -42.66
N GLY A 407 -37.31 -24.31 -43.35
CA GLY A 407 -38.14 -24.78 -44.44
C GLY A 407 -37.45 -24.71 -45.80
N ALA A 408 -37.74 -25.68 -46.67
CA ALA A 408 -37.40 -25.58 -48.09
C ALA A 408 -38.22 -24.46 -48.77
N HIS A 409 -37.58 -23.72 -49.69
CA HIS A 409 -38.21 -22.67 -50.49
C HIS A 409 -39.55 -23.10 -51.12
N PRO A 410 -40.55 -22.19 -51.27
CA PRO A 410 -40.41 -20.73 -51.34
C PRO A 410 -40.88 -19.95 -50.11
N HIS A 411 -41.36 -20.61 -49.05
CA HIS A 411 -41.87 -19.93 -47.85
C HIS A 411 -41.37 -20.58 -46.55
N PRO A 412 -40.12 -20.32 -46.13
CA PRO A 412 -39.65 -20.77 -44.83
C PRO A 412 -40.33 -19.95 -43.72
N SER A 413 -41.28 -20.55 -43.01
CA SER A 413 -41.85 -19.97 -41.78
C SER A 413 -40.76 -19.82 -40.71
N PRO A 414 -40.62 -18.67 -40.03
CA PRO A 414 -39.69 -18.53 -38.92
C PRO A 414 -40.19 -19.34 -37.72
N SER A 415 -39.57 -20.50 -37.46
CA SER A 415 -39.73 -21.29 -36.23
C SER A 415 -38.69 -20.86 -35.19
N ASN A 416 -38.98 -21.06 -33.91
CA ASN A 416 -37.97 -20.93 -32.85
C ASN A 416 -36.98 -22.09 -32.92
N MET A 417 -35.70 -21.84 -32.68
CA MET A 417 -34.69 -22.90 -32.58
C MET A 417 -35.04 -23.94 -31.52
N ALA A 418 -35.18 -25.20 -31.95
CA ALA A 418 -35.34 -26.33 -31.05
C ALA A 418 -33.96 -26.91 -30.73
N PHE A 419 -33.57 -26.82 -29.46
CA PHE A 419 -32.32 -27.37 -28.95
C PHE A 419 -32.58 -28.60 -28.09
N GLY A 420 -31.71 -29.61 -28.21
CA GLY A 420 -31.68 -30.73 -27.28
C GLY A 420 -31.34 -30.28 -25.85
N PRO A 421 -31.49 -31.18 -24.85
CA PRO A 421 -31.13 -30.87 -23.47
C PRO A 421 -29.67 -30.38 -23.38
N HIS A 422 -29.46 -29.19 -22.81
CA HIS A 422 -28.15 -28.53 -22.65
C HIS A 422 -27.44 -28.06 -23.94
N GLU A 423 -28.05 -28.19 -25.12
CA GLU A 423 -27.40 -27.79 -26.37
C GLU A 423 -27.27 -26.25 -26.49
N ALA A 424 -28.32 -25.50 -26.13
CA ALA A 424 -28.25 -24.04 -26.06
C ALA A 424 -27.24 -23.54 -25.01
N GLU A 425 -27.10 -24.27 -23.90
CA GLU A 425 -26.08 -24.01 -22.87
C GLU A 425 -24.67 -24.20 -23.44
N ALA A 426 -24.45 -25.28 -24.20
CA ALA A 426 -23.16 -25.58 -24.82
C ALA A 426 -22.77 -24.57 -25.90
N ILE A 427 -23.71 -24.17 -26.76
CA ILE A 427 -23.49 -23.13 -27.77
C ILE A 427 -23.17 -21.79 -27.08
N GLY A 428 -23.99 -21.39 -26.10
CA GLY A 428 -23.76 -20.18 -25.32
C GLY A 428 -22.40 -20.19 -24.62
N TRP A 429 -21.97 -21.34 -24.08
CA TRP A 429 -20.67 -21.50 -23.44
C TRP A 429 -19.50 -21.34 -24.40
N LYS A 430 -19.60 -21.93 -25.61
CA LYS A 430 -18.59 -21.78 -26.68
C LYS A 430 -18.51 -20.36 -27.22
N ILE A 431 -19.63 -19.67 -27.37
CA ILE A 431 -19.64 -18.25 -27.76
C ILE A 431 -19.04 -17.39 -26.64
N GLY A 432 -19.43 -17.64 -25.39
CA GLY A 432 -18.90 -16.93 -24.23
C GLY A 432 -17.38 -17.12 -24.05
N ALA A 433 -16.78 -18.18 -24.60
CA ALA A 433 -15.34 -18.39 -24.56
C ALA A 433 -14.54 -17.29 -25.26
N PHE A 434 -15.13 -16.45 -26.13
CA PHE A 434 -14.44 -15.28 -26.68
C PHE A 434 -14.31 -14.13 -25.67
N LEU A 435 -15.03 -14.19 -24.55
CA LEU A 435 -15.12 -13.12 -23.56
C LEU A 435 -14.36 -13.41 -22.27
N HIS A 436 -13.74 -14.59 -22.13
CA HIS A 436 -12.90 -14.90 -20.97
C HIS A 436 -11.64 -14.01 -20.94
N GLU A 437 -11.14 -13.72 -19.73
CA GLU A 437 -9.97 -12.85 -19.54
C GLU A 437 -8.80 -13.59 -18.89
N PRO A 438 -8.08 -14.49 -19.59
CA PRO A 438 -6.90 -15.18 -19.05
C PRO A 438 -5.84 -14.25 -18.44
N PRO A 439 -5.53 -13.08 -19.04
CA PRO A 439 -4.55 -12.16 -18.46
C PRO A 439 -4.97 -11.64 -17.08
N ALA A 440 -6.27 -11.49 -16.80
CA ALA A 440 -6.76 -10.99 -15.52
C ALA A 440 -6.49 -11.96 -14.36
N ALA A 441 -6.70 -13.27 -14.58
CA ALA A 441 -6.37 -14.27 -13.56
C ALA A 441 -4.87 -14.30 -13.25
N VAL A 442 -4.03 -14.21 -14.29
CA VAL A 442 -2.57 -14.15 -14.14
C VAL A 442 -2.15 -12.88 -13.41
N ALA A 443 -2.70 -11.73 -13.77
CA ALA A 443 -2.42 -10.45 -13.11
C ALA A 443 -2.78 -10.47 -11.62
N ALA A 444 -3.88 -11.13 -11.23
CA ALA A 444 -4.25 -11.27 -9.83
C ALA A 444 -3.24 -12.12 -9.03
N ILE A 445 -2.66 -13.15 -9.64
CA ILE A 445 -1.55 -13.90 -9.03
C ILE A 445 -0.30 -13.03 -8.91
N ASP A 446 0.03 -12.27 -9.96
CA ASP A 446 1.18 -11.37 -9.98
C ASP A 446 1.05 -10.22 -8.95
N GLN A 447 -0.17 -9.79 -8.64
CA GLN A 447 -0.44 -8.81 -7.57
C GLN A 447 -0.22 -9.39 -6.17
N TYR A 448 -0.45 -10.69 -5.98
CA TYR A 448 -0.28 -11.33 -4.67
C TYR A 448 1.15 -11.84 -4.46
N LEU A 449 1.72 -12.55 -5.43
CA LEU A 449 3.11 -13.01 -5.43
C LEU A 449 3.96 -12.01 -6.21
N ILE A 450 4.43 -10.99 -5.50
CA ILE A 450 5.06 -9.80 -6.06
C ILE A 450 6.43 -10.10 -6.70
N GLY A 451 7.25 -10.93 -6.04
CA GLY A 451 8.61 -11.23 -6.49
C GLY A 451 8.67 -12.35 -7.54
N GLU A 452 9.71 -12.37 -8.37
CA GLU A 452 9.97 -13.42 -9.36
C GLU A 452 10.43 -14.75 -8.69
N SER A 453 9.51 -15.43 -8.01
CA SER A 453 9.76 -16.70 -7.33
C SER A 453 9.36 -17.90 -8.18
N VAL A 454 9.92 -19.07 -7.84
CA VAL A 454 9.53 -20.36 -8.44
C VAL A 454 8.05 -20.64 -8.19
N LEU A 455 7.57 -20.42 -6.97
CA LEU A 455 6.15 -20.53 -6.60
C LEU A 455 5.26 -19.67 -7.50
N ARG A 456 5.63 -18.39 -7.72
CA ARG A 456 4.89 -17.49 -8.61
C ARG A 456 4.79 -18.05 -10.01
N ARG A 457 5.92 -18.44 -10.62
CA ARG A 457 5.93 -18.98 -11.99
C ARG A 457 5.04 -20.21 -12.12
N ARG A 458 5.12 -21.13 -11.17
CA ARG A 458 4.34 -22.37 -11.16
C ARG A 458 2.85 -22.12 -11.04
N VAL A 459 2.44 -21.31 -10.07
CA VAL A 459 1.02 -20.98 -9.85
C VAL A 459 0.46 -20.17 -11.01
N ARG A 460 1.21 -19.19 -11.51
CA ARG A 460 0.85 -18.37 -12.68
C ARG A 460 0.58 -19.24 -13.91
N ALA A 461 1.49 -20.17 -14.24
CA ALA A 461 1.34 -21.05 -15.38
C ALA A 461 0.17 -22.02 -15.21
N ALA A 462 0.00 -22.61 -14.02
CA ALA A 462 -1.12 -23.48 -13.72
C ALA A 462 -2.47 -22.76 -13.84
N VAL A 463 -2.62 -21.58 -13.24
CA VAL A 463 -3.86 -20.79 -13.30
C VAL A 463 -4.17 -20.37 -14.74
N GLY A 464 -3.19 -19.86 -15.49
CA GLY A 464 -3.38 -19.48 -16.89
C GLY A 464 -3.81 -20.67 -17.76
N HIS A 465 -3.18 -21.84 -17.57
CA HIS A 465 -3.55 -23.06 -18.27
C HIS A 465 -4.98 -23.53 -17.92
N PHE A 466 -5.35 -23.47 -16.64
CA PHE A 466 -6.69 -23.85 -16.18
C PHE A 466 -7.76 -22.95 -16.77
N VAL A 467 -7.61 -21.62 -16.71
CA VAL A 467 -8.60 -20.66 -17.24
C VAL A 467 -8.78 -20.87 -18.75
N LYS A 468 -7.69 -21.02 -19.50
CA LYS A 468 -7.76 -21.30 -20.93
C LYS A 468 -8.46 -22.63 -21.23
N SER A 469 -8.15 -23.68 -20.48
CA SER A 469 -8.78 -25.00 -20.65
C SER A 469 -10.25 -24.97 -20.28
N ALA A 470 -10.61 -24.31 -19.18
CA ALA A 470 -11.97 -24.11 -18.73
C ALA A 470 -12.79 -23.38 -19.79
N ALA A 471 -12.27 -22.30 -20.37
CA ALA A 471 -13.00 -21.52 -21.36
C ALA A 471 -13.16 -22.26 -22.70
N THR A 472 -12.09 -22.87 -23.21
CA THR A 472 -12.05 -23.33 -24.61
C THR A 472 -12.33 -24.82 -24.78
N GLN A 473 -11.99 -25.65 -23.78
CA GLN A 473 -12.03 -27.11 -23.90
C GLN A 473 -13.22 -27.76 -23.22
N THR A 474 -14.04 -27.02 -22.47
CA THR A 474 -15.27 -27.54 -21.85
C THR A 474 -16.50 -27.17 -22.67
N SER A 475 -17.62 -27.83 -22.40
CA SER A 475 -18.92 -27.55 -23.03
C SER A 475 -19.89 -26.80 -22.11
N SER A 476 -19.61 -26.69 -20.81
CA SER A 476 -20.48 -25.99 -19.86
C SER A 476 -19.74 -25.61 -18.58
N ASN A 477 -20.32 -24.68 -17.80
CA ASN A 477 -19.80 -24.36 -16.48
C ASN A 477 -19.82 -25.59 -15.54
N ARG A 478 -20.75 -26.54 -15.74
CA ARG A 478 -20.86 -27.76 -14.93
C ARG A 478 -19.61 -28.64 -15.04
N GLU A 479 -18.99 -28.72 -16.21
CA GLU A 479 -17.71 -29.41 -16.39
C GLU A 479 -16.56 -28.70 -15.68
N VAL A 480 -16.63 -27.37 -15.54
CA VAL A 480 -15.61 -26.57 -14.86
C VAL A 480 -15.68 -26.74 -13.35
N VAL A 481 -16.88 -26.56 -12.77
CA VAL A 481 -17.06 -26.59 -11.32
C VAL A 481 -17.24 -27.99 -10.74
N GLY A 482 -17.56 -28.98 -11.58
CA GLY A 482 -17.97 -30.31 -11.12
C GLY A 482 -19.37 -30.28 -10.49
N GLY A 483 -19.74 -31.35 -9.79
CA GLY A 483 -21.03 -31.41 -9.12
C GLY A 483 -21.45 -32.82 -8.77
N THR A 484 -22.74 -33.10 -8.94
CA THR A 484 -23.30 -34.41 -8.65
C THR A 484 -24.26 -34.81 -9.76
N ARG A 485 -24.09 -36.03 -10.29
CA ARG A 485 -25.06 -36.67 -11.19
C ARG A 485 -25.71 -37.86 -10.51
N TYR A 486 -26.92 -38.20 -10.92
CA TYR A 486 -27.58 -39.44 -10.49
C TYR A 486 -27.47 -40.44 -11.63
N GLU A 487 -26.86 -41.60 -11.37
CA GLU A 487 -26.82 -42.71 -12.30
C GLU A 487 -27.80 -43.80 -11.86
N GLN A 488 -28.48 -44.40 -12.83
CA GLN A 488 -29.25 -45.61 -12.57
C GLN A 488 -28.29 -46.81 -12.55
N GLN A 489 -28.26 -47.50 -11.41
CA GLN A 489 -27.53 -48.74 -11.22
C GLN A 489 -28.57 -49.82 -10.83
N GLY A 490 -29.11 -50.51 -11.84
CA GLY A 490 -30.32 -51.32 -11.69
C GLY A 490 -31.53 -50.45 -11.32
N ASP A 491 -32.31 -50.88 -10.33
CA ASP A 491 -33.51 -50.15 -9.86
C ASP A 491 -33.22 -48.96 -8.93
N LYS A 492 -31.95 -48.66 -8.63
CA LYS A 492 -31.55 -47.59 -7.70
C LYS A 492 -30.89 -46.42 -8.42
N ARG A 493 -31.28 -45.20 -8.04
CA ARG A 493 -30.57 -43.96 -8.40
C ARG A 493 -29.43 -43.73 -7.41
N VAL A 494 -28.20 -43.90 -7.88
CA VAL A 494 -26.99 -43.68 -7.09
C VAL A 494 -26.46 -42.27 -7.36
N LYS A 495 -26.10 -41.56 -6.29
CA LYS A 495 -25.51 -40.23 -6.33
C LYS A 495 -24.01 -40.37 -6.66
N VAL A 496 -23.58 -39.92 -7.84
CA VAL A 496 -22.19 -39.97 -8.30
C VAL A 496 -21.60 -38.55 -8.32
N THR A 497 -20.47 -38.36 -7.64
CA THR A 497 -19.75 -37.08 -7.64
C THR A 497 -19.00 -36.91 -8.95
N VAL A 498 -19.23 -35.78 -9.62
CA VAL A 498 -18.49 -35.38 -10.83
C VAL A 498 -17.37 -34.45 -10.38
N PRO A 499 -16.09 -34.81 -10.59
CA PRO A 499 -14.98 -33.95 -10.21
C PRO A 499 -14.99 -32.64 -11.02
N PRO A 500 -14.46 -31.54 -10.48
CA PRO A 500 -14.21 -30.32 -11.24
C PRO A 500 -13.20 -30.59 -12.37
N LEU A 501 -13.06 -29.65 -13.31
CA LEU A 501 -12.20 -29.80 -14.48
C LEU A 501 -10.78 -30.28 -14.11
N GLN A 502 -10.41 -31.44 -14.66
CA GLN A 502 -9.08 -32.01 -14.53
C GLN A 502 -8.31 -31.86 -15.84
N CYS A 503 -7.65 -30.71 -16.01
CA CYS A 503 -6.91 -30.39 -17.23
C CYS A 503 -5.40 -30.68 -17.14
N PHE A 504 -4.90 -31.13 -15.99
CA PHE A 504 -3.49 -31.45 -15.81
C PHE A 504 -3.29 -32.97 -15.85
N ALA A 505 -2.19 -33.41 -16.45
CA ALA A 505 -1.82 -34.81 -16.56
C ALA A 505 -0.39 -35.03 -16.07
N PHE A 506 -0.15 -36.20 -15.49
CA PHE A 506 1.18 -36.62 -15.01
C PHE A 506 1.61 -37.91 -15.67
N ARG A 507 2.88 -38.00 -16.05
CA ARG A 507 3.46 -39.22 -16.59
C ARG A 507 3.76 -40.20 -15.46
N GLY A 508 2.83 -41.11 -15.16
CA GLY A 508 3.05 -42.20 -14.21
C GLY A 508 3.89 -43.34 -14.82
N SER A 509 4.43 -44.21 -13.97
CA SER A 509 5.24 -45.39 -14.34
C SER A 509 4.49 -46.44 -15.17
N GLY A 510 3.17 -46.30 -15.39
CA GLY A 510 2.30 -47.25 -16.10
C GLY A 510 1.66 -46.74 -17.40
N GLY A 511 2.08 -45.60 -17.97
CA GLY A 511 1.66 -45.16 -19.31
C GLY A 511 0.27 -44.50 -19.43
N GLN A 512 -0.66 -44.72 -18.49
CA GLN A 512 -1.89 -43.92 -18.39
C GLN A 512 -1.67 -42.72 -17.46
N GLY A 513 -1.86 -41.50 -17.99
CA GLY A 513 -1.68 -40.27 -17.22
C GLY A 513 -2.81 -40.03 -16.22
N VAL A 514 -2.48 -39.82 -14.95
CA VAL A 514 -3.47 -39.46 -13.92
C VAL A 514 -3.86 -37.99 -14.12
N LEU A 515 -5.16 -37.73 -14.24
CA LEU A 515 -5.70 -36.38 -14.39
C LEU A 515 -5.90 -35.69 -13.03
N LYS A 516 -5.54 -34.41 -12.93
CA LYS A 516 -5.76 -33.57 -11.75
C LYS A 516 -6.30 -32.18 -12.13
N GLY A 517 -6.90 -31.50 -11.16
CA GLY A 517 -7.36 -30.13 -11.29
C GLY A 517 -6.30 -29.11 -10.86
N VAL A 518 -6.66 -27.83 -10.98
CA VAL A 518 -5.78 -26.72 -10.58
C VAL A 518 -5.52 -26.69 -9.08
N ARG A 519 -6.48 -27.16 -8.27
CA ARG A 519 -6.38 -27.16 -6.81
C ARG A 519 -5.26 -28.06 -6.33
N GLU A 520 -5.11 -29.24 -6.92
CA GLU A 520 -4.03 -30.18 -6.58
C GLU A 520 -2.66 -29.64 -7.00
N VAL A 521 -2.56 -29.05 -8.19
CA VAL A 521 -1.30 -28.46 -8.70
C VAL A 521 -0.85 -27.28 -7.83
N VAL A 522 -1.77 -26.40 -7.45
CA VAL A 522 -1.47 -25.24 -6.58
C VAL A 522 -1.17 -25.69 -5.15
N HIS A 523 -1.89 -26.68 -4.63
CA HIS A 523 -1.57 -27.25 -3.32
C HIS A 523 -0.18 -27.88 -3.30
N TRP A 524 0.20 -28.60 -4.35
CA TRP A 524 1.54 -29.13 -4.47
C TRP A 524 2.60 -28.05 -4.56
N ALA A 525 2.36 -26.95 -5.30
CA ALA A 525 3.25 -25.81 -5.32
C ALA A 525 3.51 -25.24 -3.91
N ARG A 526 2.47 -25.18 -3.08
CA ARG A 526 2.58 -24.73 -1.67
C ARG A 526 3.32 -25.73 -0.79
N LEU A 527 3.09 -27.03 -0.98
CA LEU A 527 3.79 -28.09 -0.24
C LEU A 527 5.27 -28.18 -0.61
N ASP A 528 5.60 -28.09 -1.90
CA ASP A 528 6.98 -28.14 -2.40
C ASP A 528 7.81 -26.93 -1.93
N GLU A 529 7.17 -25.77 -1.81
CA GLU A 529 7.77 -24.58 -1.23
C GLU A 529 8.12 -24.79 0.26
N VAL A 530 7.34 -25.62 0.95
CA VAL A 530 7.40 -25.82 2.41
C VAL A 530 8.17 -27.06 2.84
N SER A 531 8.35 -28.04 1.95
CA SER A 531 9.22 -29.19 2.15
C SER A 531 10.68 -28.78 2.46
N HIS A 532 11.06 -27.54 2.09
CA HIS A 532 12.35 -26.92 2.38
C HIS A 532 12.38 -26.13 3.72
N GLY A 533 11.23 -25.92 4.38
CA GLY A 533 11.06 -24.95 5.48
C GLY A 533 10.43 -25.48 6.78
N GLY A 534 9.79 -26.66 6.77
CA GLY A 534 9.22 -27.28 7.98
C GLY A 534 7.91 -26.67 8.49
N VAL A 535 7.15 -26.00 7.62
CA VAL A 535 5.83 -25.41 7.92
C VAL A 535 4.72 -26.43 7.65
N GLY A 536 3.60 -26.37 8.36
CA GLY A 536 2.38 -27.09 7.99
C GLY A 536 1.50 -26.19 7.12
N VAL A 537 1.13 -26.63 5.91
CA VAL A 537 0.15 -25.93 5.07
C VAL A 537 -1.13 -26.74 5.00
N VAL A 538 -2.22 -26.16 5.47
CA VAL A 538 -3.54 -26.77 5.31
C VAL A 538 -3.97 -26.63 3.85
N LYS A 539 -4.50 -27.72 3.28
CA LYS A 539 -4.89 -27.83 1.88
C LYS A 539 -5.74 -26.66 1.39
N GLY A 540 -6.64 -26.11 2.22
CA GLY A 540 -7.44 -24.92 1.88
C GLY A 540 -8.42 -25.12 0.72
N PHE A 541 -8.37 -26.29 0.06
CA PHE A 541 -9.28 -26.76 -0.97
C PHE A 541 -10.06 -27.95 -0.40
N ASN A 542 -11.38 -28.00 -0.63
CA ASN A 542 -12.34 -28.99 -0.09
C ASN A 542 -11.76 -30.38 0.30
N GLU A 543 -12.16 -30.86 1.47
CA GLU A 543 -11.57 -31.90 2.34
C GLU A 543 -11.59 -33.37 1.85
N HIS A 544 -11.92 -33.66 0.60
CA HIS A 544 -12.23 -35.04 0.17
C HIS A 544 -11.03 -35.86 -0.36
N LEU A 545 -9.82 -35.29 -0.40
CA LEU A 545 -8.59 -35.95 -0.86
C LEU A 545 -7.41 -35.58 0.03
N GLY A 546 -6.49 -36.51 0.29
CA GLY A 546 -5.31 -36.29 1.13
C GLY A 546 -4.19 -35.50 0.42
N ASP A 547 -3.09 -35.24 1.12
CA ASP A 547 -1.89 -34.61 0.54
C ASP A 547 -1.14 -35.54 -0.42
N GLN A 548 -1.23 -36.85 -0.20
CA GLN A 548 -0.60 -37.88 -1.05
C GLN A 548 -1.12 -37.84 -2.49
N ASP A 549 -2.36 -37.41 -2.69
CA ASP A 549 -2.97 -37.29 -4.02
C ASP A 549 -2.44 -36.12 -4.84
N CYS A 550 -1.61 -35.25 -4.24
CA CYS A 550 -1.11 -34.02 -4.87
C CYS A 550 0.38 -34.11 -5.26
N GLN A 551 1.11 -35.16 -4.87
CA GLN A 551 2.57 -35.22 -5.05
C GLN A 551 2.97 -35.65 -6.46
N PHE A 552 3.85 -34.88 -7.12
CA PHE A 552 4.38 -35.20 -8.45
C PHE A 552 5.70 -34.46 -8.74
N SER A 553 6.43 -34.90 -9.78
CA SER A 553 7.58 -34.15 -10.30
C SER A 553 7.14 -33.08 -11.29
N TRP A 554 7.62 -31.85 -11.14
CA TRP A 554 7.29 -30.71 -12.02
C TRP A 554 7.63 -30.97 -13.49
N GLN A 555 8.74 -31.65 -13.76
CA GLN A 555 9.16 -32.08 -15.11
C GLN A 555 8.17 -33.05 -15.78
N GLN A 556 7.31 -33.70 -14.99
CA GLN A 556 6.31 -34.66 -15.46
C GLN A 556 4.90 -34.05 -15.57
N LEU A 557 4.74 -32.75 -15.29
CA LEU A 557 3.48 -32.03 -15.40
C LEU A 557 3.21 -31.63 -16.86
N GLY A 558 2.05 -32.04 -17.36
CA GLY A 558 1.62 -31.77 -18.73
C GLY A 558 0.11 -31.70 -18.89
N ARG A 559 -0.33 -31.86 -20.13
CA ARG A 559 -1.73 -32.04 -20.51
C ARG A 559 -1.85 -33.20 -21.51
N ILE A 560 -3.04 -33.78 -21.61
CA ILE A 560 -3.35 -34.73 -22.68
C ILE A 560 -4.00 -33.94 -23.82
N ASP A 561 -3.44 -34.04 -25.02
CA ASP A 561 -4.03 -33.45 -26.22
C ASP A 561 -5.32 -34.21 -26.61
N LYS A 562 -6.43 -33.48 -26.78
CA LYS A 562 -7.74 -34.11 -27.04
C LYS A 562 -7.85 -34.75 -28.42
N GLY A 563 -7.07 -34.29 -29.40
CA GLY A 563 -7.10 -34.82 -30.77
C GLY A 563 -6.25 -36.06 -30.97
N THR A 564 -5.10 -36.11 -30.29
CA THR A 564 -4.09 -37.17 -30.45
C THR A 564 -4.03 -38.14 -29.28
N GLY A 565 -4.58 -37.76 -28.11
CA GLY A 565 -4.44 -38.53 -26.86
C GLY A 565 -3.03 -38.52 -26.27
N LEU A 566 -2.10 -37.76 -26.86
CA LEU A 566 -0.70 -37.74 -26.48
C LEU A 566 -0.44 -36.75 -25.33
N PHE A 567 0.56 -37.08 -24.51
CA PHE A 567 1.04 -36.20 -23.46
C PHE A 567 1.86 -35.04 -24.04
N VAL A 568 1.52 -33.82 -23.64
CA VAL A 568 2.22 -32.59 -24.00
C VAL A 568 2.74 -31.93 -22.72
N PRO A 569 4.06 -31.73 -22.54
CA PRO A 569 4.60 -31.06 -21.37
C PRO A 569 4.17 -29.60 -21.33
N LEU A 570 3.90 -29.07 -20.13
CA LEU A 570 3.49 -27.68 -19.95
C LEU A 570 4.68 -26.74 -19.66
N GLY A 571 5.88 -27.27 -19.41
CA GLY A 571 7.09 -26.47 -19.15
C GLY A 571 7.00 -25.64 -17.87
N ILE A 572 6.32 -26.18 -16.85
CA ILE A 572 6.14 -25.53 -15.55
C ILE A 572 7.24 -26.06 -14.61
N ASP A 573 8.46 -25.56 -14.75
CA ASP A 573 9.61 -25.93 -13.90
C ASP A 573 9.99 -24.86 -12.86
#